data_AF-A0A851YLR4-F1
#
_entry.id   AF-A0A851YLR4-F1
#
_cell.length_a   1.000
_cell.length_b   1.000
_cell.length_c   1.000
_cell.angle_alpha   90.00
_cell.angle_beta   90.00
_cell.angle_gamma   90.00
#
_symmetry.space_group_name_H-M   'P 1'
#
loop_
_entity.id
_entity.type
_entity.pdbx_description
1 polymer ?
#
loop_
_entity_poly.entity_id
_entity_poly.type
_entity_poly.pdbx_seq_one_letter_code
_entity_poly.pdbx_strand_id
1 'polypeptide(L)' 'AVSECPVCRQALVEAVTPPCRHSLCLACFQRCLQGPGLCCPLCRSRLSAWARAEPAATTATGGGGGGE' A
#
# COMPACT_ATOMS: atom_id res chain seq x y z
N ALA A 1 14.27 -12.68 -17.50
CA ALA A 1 13.91 -11.25 -17.51
C ALA A 1 13.81 -10.80 -16.08
N VAL A 2 14.47 -9.71 -15.70
CA VAL A 2 14.30 -9.13 -14.36
C VAL A 2 12.92 -8.50 -14.30
N SER A 3 12.15 -8.84 -13.28
CA SER A 3 10.84 -8.23 -13.05
C SER A 3 11.09 -6.87 -12.39
N GLU A 4 10.72 -5.76 -13.03
CA GLU A 4 10.91 -4.41 -12.49
C GLU A 4 9.60 -3.82 -11.97
N CYS A 5 9.69 -3.04 -10.90
CA CYS A 5 8.52 -2.37 -10.34
C CYS A 5 8.03 -1.30 -11.32
N PRO A 6 6.76 -1.31 -11.76
CA PRO A 6 6.26 -0.32 -12.72
C PRO A 6 6.19 1.10 -12.14
N VAL A 7 6.26 1.25 -10.81
CA VAL A 7 6.22 2.55 -10.12
C VAL A 7 7.60 3.18 -9.99
N CYS A 8 8.60 2.44 -9.51
CA CYS A 8 9.94 2.97 -9.23
C CYS A 8 11.05 2.43 -10.14
N ARG A 9 10.73 1.50 -11.04
CA ARG A 9 11.67 0.83 -11.96
C ARG A 9 12.88 0.19 -11.25
N GLN A 10 12.66 -0.31 -10.04
CA GLN A 10 13.65 -1.08 -9.29
C GLN A 10 13.36 -2.58 -9.45
N ALA A 11 14.40 -3.41 -9.32
CA ALA A 11 14.26 -4.85 -9.37
C ALA A 11 13.29 -5.35 -8.28
N LEU A 12 12.30 -6.15 -8.67
CA LEU A 12 11.33 -6.79 -7.78
C LEU A 12 11.98 -8.01 -7.11
N VAL A 13 12.86 -7.76 -6.14
CA VAL A 13 13.43 -8.83 -5.30
C VAL A 13 12.37 -9.40 -4.35
N GLU A 14 11.58 -8.51 -3.75
CA GLU A 14 10.46 -8.86 -2.86
C GLU A 14 9.15 -8.32 -3.45
N ALA A 15 8.65 -9.00 -4.47
CA ALA A 15 7.36 -8.70 -5.06
C ALA A 15 6.23 -9.12 -4.10
N VAL A 16 5.34 -8.20 -3.79
CA VAL A 16 4.10 -8.51 -3.08
C VAL A 16 2.96 -8.66 -4.09
N THR A 17 2.18 -9.73 -3.98
CA THR A 17 1.06 -10.03 -4.89
C THR A 17 -0.28 -9.74 -4.20
N PRO A 18 -0.77 -8.49 -4.24
CA PRO A 18 -2.10 -8.15 -3.74
C PRO A 18 -3.22 -8.86 -4.51
N PRO A 19 -4.46 -8.89 -3.98
CA PRO A 19 -5.60 -9.56 -4.64
C PRO A 19 -5.92 -9.02 -6.04
N CYS A 20 -5.47 -7.81 -6.36
CA CYS A 20 -5.56 -7.25 -7.70
C CYS A 20 -4.52 -7.79 -8.70
N ARG A 21 -3.66 -8.74 -8.30
CA ARG A 21 -2.65 -9.42 -9.14
C ARG A 21 -1.57 -8.52 -9.74
N HIS A 22 -1.39 -7.31 -9.21
CA HIS A 22 -0.33 -6.40 -9.64
C HIS A 22 0.88 -6.50 -8.73
N SER A 23 2.02 -6.94 -9.28
CA SER A 23 3.27 -7.04 -8.53
C SER A 23 3.94 -5.66 -8.38
N LEU A 24 4.24 -5.29 -7.14
CA LEU A 24 4.94 -4.06 -6.77
C LEU A 24 6.08 -4.42 -5.81
N CYS A 25 7.11 -3.57 -5.74
CA CYS A 25 8.12 -3.74 -4.70
C CYS A 25 7.53 -3.39 -3.33
N LEU A 26 8.02 -4.04 -2.28
CA LEU A 26 7.58 -3.82 -0.90
C LEU A 26 7.52 -2.32 -0.53
N ALA A 27 8.54 -1.54 -0.91
CA ALA A 27 8.59 -0.10 -0.61
C ALA A 27 7.45 0.69 -1.28
N CYS A 28 7.17 0.45 -2.56
CA CYS A 28 6.05 1.09 -3.25
C CYS A 28 4.71 0.64 -2.68
N PHE A 29 4.61 -0.65 -2.34
CA PHE A 29 3.41 -1.22 -1.76
C PHE A 29 3.11 -0.64 -0.37
N GLN A 30 4.11 -0.49 0.51
CA GLN A 30 3.97 0.15 1.83
C GLN A 30 3.52 1.61 1.73
N ARG A 31 4.04 2.38 0.75
CA ARG A 31 3.56 3.75 0.50
C ARG A 31 2.07 3.78 0.13
N CYS A 32 1.58 2.79 -0.61
CA CYS A 32 0.16 2.66 -0.92
C CYS A 32 -0.68 2.35 0.33
N LEU A 33 -0.11 1.66 1.32
CA LEU A 33 -0.75 1.44 2.61
C LEU A 33 -0.70 2.64 3.56
N GLN A 34 0.18 3.62 3.32
CA GLN A 34 0.28 4.85 4.11
C GLN A 34 -0.53 6.01 3.52
N GLY A 35 -0.90 5.92 2.24
CA GLY A 35 -1.66 6.96 1.54
C GLY A 35 -3.17 6.94 1.82
N PRO A 36 -3.87 8.06 1.56
CA PRO A 36 -5.31 8.13 1.71
C PRO A 36 -5.98 7.17 0.70
N GLY A 37 -6.76 6.22 1.23
CA GLY A 37 -7.58 5.29 0.44
C GLY A 37 -7.06 3.86 0.33
N LEU A 38 -5.81 3.57 0.70
CA LEU A 38 -5.22 2.23 0.67
C LEU A 38 -5.42 1.56 -0.70
N CYS A 39 -5.00 2.17 -1.80
CA CYS A 39 -5.31 1.71 -3.16
C CYS A 39 -4.06 1.29 -3.94
N CYS A 40 -4.21 0.29 -4.80
CA CYS A 40 -3.18 -0.08 -5.77
C CYS A 40 -2.94 1.07 -6.77
N PRO A 41 -1.69 1.48 -7.05
CA PRO A 41 -1.39 2.59 -7.95
C PRO A 41 -1.65 2.26 -9.42
N LEU A 42 -1.79 0.98 -9.77
CA LEU A 42 -1.99 0.51 -11.14
C LEU A 42 -3.47 0.44 -11.51
N CYS A 43 -4.29 -0.17 -10.65
CA CYS A 43 -5.71 -0.43 -10.93
C CYS A 43 -6.66 0.26 -9.96
N ARG A 44 -6.14 0.99 -8.95
CA ARG A 44 -6.92 1.63 -7.88
C ARG A 44 -7.79 0.68 -7.06
N SER A 45 -7.56 -0.64 -7.13
CA SER A 45 -8.21 -1.61 -6.26
C SER A 45 -7.83 -1.37 -4.81
N ARG A 46 -8.81 -1.43 -3.92
CA ARG A 46 -8.64 -1.19 -2.49
C ARG A 46 -7.90 -2.37 -1.83
N LEU A 47 -6.84 -2.06 -1.11
CA LEU A 47 -5.92 -2.94 -0.40
C LEU A 47 -6.21 -2.96 1.12
N SER A 48 -7.38 -2.48 1.53
CA SER A 48 -7.77 -2.34 2.95
C SER A 48 -7.71 -3.63 3.76
N ALA A 49 -7.85 -4.80 3.12
CA ALA A 49 -7.71 -6.10 3.78
C ALA A 49 -6.27 -6.38 4.25
N TRP A 50 -5.25 -5.80 3.61
CA TRP A 50 -3.85 -5.95 4.01
C TRP A 50 -3.42 -4.95 5.10
N ALA A 51 -3.97 -3.74 5.11
CA ALA A 51 -3.61 -2.72 6.12
C ALA A 51 -3.93 -3.16 7.57
N ARG A 52 -4.82 -4.15 7.75
CA ARG A 52 -5.10 -4.75 9.06
C ARG A 52 -3.97 -5.64 9.60
N ALA A 53 -2.97 -5.97 8.79
CA ALA A 53 -1.83 -6.81 9.19
C ALA A 53 -0.62 -6.00 9.68
N GLU A 54 -0.73 -4.68 9.88
CA GLU A 54 0.34 -3.89 10.48
C GLU A 54 0.50 -4.24 11.99
N PRO A 55 1.70 -4.61 12.45
CA PRO A 55 2.01 -4.72 13.88
C PRO A 55 2.00 -3.30 14.48
N ALA A 56 0.84 -2.91 15.01
CA ALA A 56 0.63 -1.83 16.00
C ALA A 56 1.76 -0.78 16.08
N ALA A 57 1.88 0.09 15.07
CA ALA A 57 2.47 1.40 15.29
C ALA A 57 1.46 2.22 16.10
N THR A 58 1.68 2.20 17.41
CA THR A 58 0.86 2.83 18.42
C THR A 58 0.64 4.32 18.09
N THR A 59 -0.61 4.75 18.20
CA THR A 59 -1.07 6.14 18.39
C THR A 59 -0.52 7.24 17.48
N ALA A 60 -1.37 7.69 16.57
CA ALA A 60 -1.75 9.10 16.52
C ALA A 60 -3.24 9.19 16.23
N THR A 61 -4.02 9.17 17.31
CA THR A 61 -5.31 9.82 17.34
C THR A 61 -5.10 11.29 16.91
N GLY A 62 -5.52 11.60 15.70
CA GLY A 62 -5.96 12.94 15.33
C GLY A 62 -7.47 12.86 15.17
N GLY A 63 -8.17 12.65 16.28
CA GLY A 63 -9.63 12.64 16.32
C GLY A 63 -10.22 14.05 16.34
N GLY A 64 -11.46 14.15 15.84
CA GLY A 64 -12.41 15.25 16.03
C GLY A 64 -12.63 16.05 14.76
N GLY A 65 -13.82 16.11 14.15
CA GLY A 65 -15.16 16.07 14.74
C GLY A 65 -15.85 17.38 14.39
N GLY A 66 -17.02 17.34 13.75
CA GLY A 66 -17.71 18.49 13.17
C GLY A 66 -18.47 19.40 14.15
N GLY A 67 -19.18 20.38 13.56
CA GLY A 67 -20.08 21.36 14.18
C GLY A 67 -19.48 22.77 14.12
N GLU A 68 -20.08 23.82 13.55
CA GLU A 68 -21.46 24.09 13.07
C GLU A 68 -21.46 24.56 11.60
#